data_AF-A0A0K1F3L5-F1
#
_entry.id   AF-A0A0K1F3L5-F1
#
_cell.length_a   1.000
_cell.length_b   1.000
_cell.length_c   1.000
_cell.angle_alpha   90.00
_cell.angle_beta   90.00
_cell.angle_gamma   90.00
#
_symmetry.space_group_name_H-M   'P 1'
#
loop_
_entity.id
_entity.type
_entity.pdbx_description
1 polymer ?
#
loop_
_entity_poly.entity_id
_entity_poly.type
_entity_poly.pdbx_seq_one_letter_code
_entity_poly.pdbx_strand_id
1 'polypeptide(L)'
;MERDANKTGSHKTVTTIVLVVVVLLVVHFGRMLKAYYDGPSVEEALNSPFMRFEREYRNMTYTFLYQGVDEFGQTRYYFRHTDGCTECMILTCKFRWVDHIEGLDFRPAGWDYVYTCYVPEDITTGITTDG
;
A
#
# COMPACT_ATOMS: atom_id res chain seq x y z
N MET A 1 -44.32 39.70 -12.49
CA MET A 1 -44.01 38.74 -11.40
C MET A 1 -43.25 37.51 -11.91
N GLU A 2 -42.49 37.60 -13.01
CA GLU A 2 -41.84 36.44 -13.65
C GLU A 2 -40.31 36.37 -13.41
N ARG A 3 -39.72 37.45 -12.89
CA ARG A 3 -38.27 37.58 -12.70
C ARG A 3 -37.75 36.88 -11.43
N ASP A 4 -38.58 36.76 -10.40
CA ASP A 4 -38.17 36.20 -9.10
C ASP A 4 -38.14 34.67 -9.10
N ALA A 5 -39.04 34.02 -9.85
CA ALA A 5 -39.10 32.56 -9.94
C ALA A 5 -37.85 31.95 -10.62
N ASN A 6 -37.32 32.62 -11.65
CA ASN A 6 -36.13 32.16 -12.39
C ASN A 6 -34.86 32.24 -11.52
N LYS A 7 -34.72 33.30 -10.71
CA LYS A 7 -33.57 33.50 -9.82
C LYS A 7 -33.54 32.48 -8.67
N THR A 8 -34.70 32.15 -8.10
CA THR A 8 -34.83 31.13 -7.05
C THR A 8 -34.62 29.71 -7.57
N GLY A 9 -35.10 29.40 -8.78
CA GLY A 9 -34.85 28.11 -9.45
C GLY A 9 -33.37 27.92 -9.78
N SER A 10 -32.71 28.95 -10.31
CA SER A 10 -31.27 28.95 -10.60
C SER A 10 -30.42 28.75 -9.35
N HIS A 11 -30.72 29.42 -8.24
CA HIS A 11 -30.00 29.23 -6.97
C HIS A 11 -30.14 27.81 -6.42
N LYS A 12 -31.36 27.24 -6.43
CA LYS A 12 -31.59 25.87 -5.97
C LYS A 12 -30.81 24.87 -6.83
N THR A 13 -30.84 25.03 -8.15
CA THR A 13 -30.08 24.18 -9.07
C THR A 13 -28.58 24.29 -8.84
N VAL A 14 -28.05 25.50 -8.66
CA VAL A 14 -26.62 25.71 -8.35
C VAL A 14 -26.26 25.08 -7.01
N THR A 15 -27.07 25.26 -5.96
CA THR A 15 -26.85 24.63 -4.66
C THR A 15 -26.85 23.11 -4.76
N THR A 16 -27.78 22.52 -5.51
CA THR A 16 -27.82 21.07 -5.73
C THR A 16 -26.58 20.58 -6.48
N ILE A 17 -26.16 21.27 -7.54
CA ILE A 17 -24.95 20.91 -8.29
C ILE A 17 -23.72 20.98 -7.39
N VAL A 18 -23.56 22.06 -6.62
CA VAL A 18 -22.43 22.22 -5.68
C VAL A 18 -22.45 21.10 -4.64
N LEU A 19 -23.61 20.76 -4.08
CA LEU A 19 -23.73 19.67 -3.11
C LEU A 19 -23.30 18.32 -3.72
N VAL A 20 -23.76 18.02 -4.95
CA VAL A 20 -23.37 16.78 -5.66
C VAL A 20 -21.86 16.75 -5.88
N VAL A 21 -21.25 17.85 -6.32
CA VAL A 21 -19.79 17.93 -6.52
C VAL A 21 -19.05 17.71 -5.21
N VAL A 22 -19.49 18.33 -4.11
CA VAL A 22 -18.88 18.14 -2.78
C VAL A 22 -19.00 16.69 -2.33
N VAL A 23 -20.15 16.05 -2.49
CA VAL A 23 -20.34 14.62 -2.16
C VAL A 23 -19.40 13.75 -3.00
N LEU A 24 -19.28 14.01 -4.30
CA LEU A 24 -18.35 13.29 -5.17
C LEU A 24 -16.90 13.46 -4.74
N LEU A 25 -16.49 14.67 -4.36
CA LEU A 25 -15.14 14.94 -3.84
C LEU A 25 -14.90 14.18 -2.52
N VAL A 26 -15.85 14.19 -1.59
CA VAL A 26 -15.75 13.45 -0.32
C VAL A 26 -15.63 11.95 -0.57
N VAL A 27 -16.45 11.39 -1.46
CA VAL A 27 -16.39 9.97 -1.82
C VAL A 27 -15.05 9.64 -2.49
N HIS A 28 -14.60 10.47 -3.42
CA HIS A 28 -13.32 10.29 -4.10
C HIS A 28 -12.15 10.33 -3.11
N PHE A 29 -12.12 11.34 -2.23
CA PHE A 29 -11.08 11.49 -1.22
C PHE A 29 -11.09 10.35 -0.20
N GLY A 30 -12.28 9.89 0.21
CA GLY A 30 -12.43 8.72 1.07
C GLY A 30 -11.89 7.44 0.43
N ARG A 31 -12.09 7.24 -0.87
CA ARG A 31 -11.52 6.09 -1.61
C ARG A 31 -10.00 6.18 -1.72
N MET A 32 -9.47 7.37 -1.96
CA MET A 32 -8.03 7.61 -2.01
C MET A 32 -7.37 7.36 -0.65
N LEU A 33 -7.96 7.85 0.44
CA LEU A 33 -7.51 7.57 1.81
C LEU A 33 -7.57 6.08 2.11
N LYS A 34 -8.65 5.39 1.74
CA LYS A 34 -8.75 3.94 1.93
C LYS A 34 -7.66 3.19 1.18
N ALA A 35 -7.40 3.52 -0.08
CA ALA A 35 -6.30 2.93 -0.85
C ALA A 35 -4.93 3.23 -0.21
N TYR A 36 -4.74 4.44 0.33
CA TYR A 36 -3.53 4.81 1.05
C TYR A 36 -3.30 3.94 2.30
N TYR A 37 -4.36 3.70 3.08
CA TYR A 37 -4.32 2.90 4.31
C TYR A 37 -4.22 1.40 4.06
N ASP A 38 -5.03 0.86 3.14
CA ASP A 38 -5.00 -0.57 2.81
C ASP A 38 -3.63 -0.93 2.21
N GLY A 39 -3.02 0.03 1.49
CA GLY A 39 -1.77 -0.15 0.77
C GLY A 39 -1.95 -1.04 -0.47
N PRO A 40 -0.93 -1.11 -1.34
CA PRO A 40 -0.92 -2.06 -2.44
C PRO A 40 -0.90 -3.49 -1.91
N SER A 41 -1.50 -4.41 -2.67
CA SER A 41 -1.69 -5.79 -2.25
C SER A 41 -0.40 -6.61 -2.24
N VAL A 42 -0.42 -7.77 -1.57
CA VAL A 42 0.67 -8.76 -1.60
C VAL A 42 0.97 -9.24 -3.03
N GLU A 43 -0.06 -9.33 -3.88
CA GLU A 43 0.09 -9.72 -5.28
C GLU A 43 0.82 -8.63 -6.08
N GLU A 44 0.52 -7.35 -5.84
CA GLU A 44 1.25 -6.24 -6.44
C GLU A 44 2.70 -6.19 -5.96
N ALA A 45 2.96 -6.55 -4.69
CA ALA A 45 4.32 -6.67 -4.17
C ALA A 45 5.10 -7.76 -4.94
N LEU A 46 4.51 -8.95 -5.10
CA LEU A 46 5.10 -10.09 -5.83
C LEU A 46 5.30 -9.81 -7.34
N ASN A 47 4.46 -8.96 -7.92
CA ASN A 47 4.52 -8.58 -9.33
C ASN A 47 5.29 -7.29 -9.59
N SER A 48 5.94 -6.74 -8.57
CA SER A 48 6.77 -5.55 -8.71
C SER A 48 7.95 -5.78 -9.67
N PRO A 49 8.52 -4.70 -10.26
CA PRO A 49 9.69 -4.82 -11.12
C PRO A 49 10.88 -5.53 -10.45
N PHE A 50 11.06 -5.31 -9.15
CA PHE A 50 12.12 -5.95 -8.37
C PHE A 50 11.89 -7.46 -8.19
N MET A 51 10.70 -7.86 -7.74
CA MET A 51 10.36 -9.27 -7.56
C MET A 51 10.36 -10.04 -8.87
N ARG A 52 9.95 -9.38 -9.96
CA ARG A 52 10.08 -9.93 -11.30
C ARG A 52 11.54 -10.10 -11.71
N PHE A 53 12.38 -9.10 -11.47
CA PHE A 53 13.81 -9.21 -11.77
C PHE A 53 14.47 -10.36 -11.01
N GLU A 54 14.21 -10.49 -9.72
CA GLU A 54 14.70 -11.59 -8.89
C GLU A 54 14.28 -12.96 -9.45
N ARG A 55 13.01 -13.10 -9.85
CA ARG A 55 12.47 -14.33 -10.42
C ARG A 55 13.03 -14.65 -11.80
N GLU A 56 13.03 -13.68 -12.70
CA GLU A 56 13.38 -13.86 -14.12
C GLU A 56 14.90 -13.97 -14.32
N TYR A 57 15.70 -13.20 -13.58
CA TYR A 57 17.16 -13.10 -13.79
C TYR A 57 17.99 -13.82 -12.75
N ARG A 58 17.56 -13.87 -11.49
CA ARG A 58 18.29 -14.55 -10.41
C ARG A 58 17.74 -15.94 -10.10
N ASN A 59 16.65 -16.35 -10.75
CA ASN A 59 15.92 -17.58 -10.46
C ASN A 59 15.52 -17.67 -8.97
N MET A 60 15.35 -16.51 -8.31
CA MET A 60 15.02 -16.41 -6.91
C MET A 60 13.50 -16.29 -6.76
N THR A 61 12.92 -17.21 -5.99
CA THR A 61 11.47 -17.23 -5.77
C THR A 61 11.18 -16.95 -4.31
N TYR A 62 10.20 -16.08 -4.06
CA TYR A 62 9.80 -15.65 -2.73
C TYR A 62 8.39 -16.15 -2.42
N THR A 63 8.23 -16.78 -1.26
CA THR A 63 6.93 -17.22 -0.74
C THR A 63 6.46 -16.24 0.32
N PHE A 64 5.20 -15.82 0.26
CA PHE A 64 4.61 -14.97 1.28
C PHE A 64 4.62 -15.65 2.65
N LEU A 65 5.10 -14.95 3.68
CA LEU A 65 5.07 -15.42 5.05
C LEU A 65 3.88 -14.82 5.81
N TYR A 66 3.89 -13.51 5.99
CA TYR A 66 2.86 -12.79 6.72
C TYR A 66 2.86 -11.30 6.35
N GLN A 67 1.76 -10.64 6.72
CA GLN A 67 1.56 -9.20 6.59
C GLN A 67 1.65 -8.56 7.98
N GLY A 68 2.46 -7.52 8.10
CA GLY A 68 2.54 -6.68 9.29
C GLY A 68 2.11 -5.25 9.00
N VAL A 69 1.95 -4.47 10.05
CA VAL A 69 1.71 -3.02 9.98
C VAL A 69 2.79 -2.35 10.80
N ASP A 70 3.37 -1.27 10.28
CA ASP A 70 4.41 -0.54 11.01
C ASP A 70 3.87 0.55 11.93
N GLU A 71 4.78 1.21 12.65
CA GLU A 71 4.44 2.27 13.61
C GLU A 71 3.69 3.45 12.98
N PHE A 72 3.77 3.61 11.66
CA PHE A 72 3.09 4.65 10.89
C PHE A 72 1.79 4.14 10.23
N GLY A 73 1.37 2.91 10.55
CA GLY A 73 0.18 2.30 9.97
C GLY A 73 0.35 1.77 8.55
N GLN A 74 1.59 1.65 8.06
CA GLN A 74 1.85 1.20 6.69
C GLN A 74 2.03 -0.31 6.62
N THR A 75 1.39 -0.91 5.62
CA THR A 75 1.48 -2.35 5.36
C THR A 75 2.90 -2.76 4.98
N ARG A 76 3.40 -3.82 5.62
CA ARG A 76 4.65 -4.51 5.29
C ARG A 76 4.37 -5.97 4.95
N TYR A 77 4.99 -6.44 3.88
CA TYR A 77 4.93 -7.84 3.49
C TYR A 77 6.27 -8.49 3.72
N TYR A 78 6.24 -9.66 4.33
CA TYR A 78 7.43 -10.45 4.62
C TYR A 78 7.40 -11.69 3.73
N PHE A 79 8.47 -11.88 2.98
CA PHE A 79 8.60 -13.02 2.08
C PHE A 79 9.83 -13.84 2.42
N ARG A 80 9.72 -15.16 2.34
CA ARG A 80 10.84 -16.09 2.51
C ARG A 80 11.35 -16.56 1.16
N HIS A 81 12.66 -16.65 1.02
CA HIS A 81 13.25 -17.31 -0.13
C HIS A 81 12.88 -18.81 -0.17
N THR A 82 12.49 -19.31 -1.34
CA THR A 82 11.95 -20.68 -1.50
C THR A 82 13.06 -21.74 -1.41
N ASP A 83 14.29 -21.41 -1.82
CA ASP A 83 15.42 -22.35 -1.82
C ASP A 83 16.09 -22.53 -0.46
N GLY A 84 15.57 -21.91 0.61
CA GLY A 84 16.06 -22.12 1.98
C GLY A 84 17.47 -21.59 2.30
N CYS A 85 18.12 -20.87 1.38
CA CYS A 85 19.47 -20.32 1.57
C CYS A 85 19.55 -19.30 2.72
N THR A 86 20.59 -19.43 3.53
CA THR A 86 20.74 -18.88 4.90
C THR A 86 21.13 -17.41 5.01
N GLU A 87 21.58 -16.74 3.95
CA GLU A 87 22.19 -15.40 4.07
C GLU A 87 21.18 -14.23 4.03
N CYS A 88 19.97 -14.44 3.49
CA CYS A 88 18.90 -13.43 3.39
C CYS A 88 17.53 -14.11 3.55
N MET A 89 17.16 -14.41 4.79
CA MET A 89 16.03 -15.30 5.05
C MET A 89 14.67 -14.64 4.77
N ILE A 90 14.57 -13.31 4.95
CA ILE A 90 13.31 -12.58 4.79
C ILE A 90 13.51 -11.29 3.96
N LEU A 91 12.75 -11.19 2.88
CA LEU A 91 12.59 -9.99 2.09
C LEU A 91 11.38 -9.22 2.63
N THR A 92 11.64 -8.07 3.25
CA THR A 92 10.60 -7.14 3.69
C THR A 92 10.30 -6.18 2.57
N CYS A 93 9.03 -6.06 2.22
CA CYS A 93 8.53 -5.17 1.19
C CYS A 93 7.60 -4.14 1.83
N LYS A 94 7.87 -2.86 1.57
CA LYS A 94 7.09 -1.74 2.06
C LYS A 94 6.80 -0.79 0.89
N PHE A 95 5.55 -0.39 0.74
CA PHE A 95 5.23 0.63 -0.26
C PHE A 95 5.28 2.03 0.33
N ARG A 96 5.99 2.92 -0.34
CA ARG A 96 6.11 4.34 0.00
C ARG A 96 5.31 5.14 -1.02
N TRP A 97 4.27 5.84 -0.55
CA TRP A 97 3.44 6.69 -1.41
C TRP A 97 4.13 7.98 -1.84
N VAL A 98 5.13 8.43 -1.08
CA VAL A 98 5.88 9.66 -1.31
C VAL A 98 7.37 9.36 -1.29
N ASP A 99 8.13 10.19 -1.99
CA ASP A 99 9.59 10.18 -1.92
C ASP A 99 10.02 10.42 -0.47
N HIS A 100 11.06 9.70 -0.07
CA HIS A 100 11.61 9.79 1.27
C HIS A 100 13.07 10.20 1.20
N ILE A 101 13.42 11.24 1.96
CA ILE A 101 14.77 11.78 2.01
C ILE A 101 15.22 11.81 3.46
N GLU A 102 16.18 10.97 3.80
CA GLU A 102 16.86 10.99 5.10
C GLU A 102 18.33 11.34 4.91
N GLY A 103 18.68 12.60 5.19
CA GLY A 103 20.03 13.12 4.97
C GLY A 103 20.42 13.07 3.48
N LEU A 104 21.30 12.13 3.12
CA LEU A 104 21.72 11.87 1.74
C LEU A 104 21.08 10.60 1.12
N ASP A 105 20.26 9.86 1.87
CA ASP A 105 19.54 8.69 1.37
C ASP A 105 18.22 9.13 0.71
N PHE A 106 18.20 9.13 -0.63
CA PHE A 106 16.99 9.38 -1.43
C PHE A 106 16.35 8.05 -1.83
N ARG A 107 15.11 7.85 -1.38
CA ARG A 107 14.28 6.69 -1.77
C ARG A 107 13.05 7.18 -2.50
N PRO A 108 12.87 6.85 -3.79
CA PRO A 108 11.70 7.26 -4.53
C PRO A 108 10.43 6.59 -3.99
N ALA A 109 9.30 7.23 -4.23
CA ALA A 109 7.99 6.63 -4.05
C ALA A 109 7.90 5.31 -4.85
N GLY A 110 7.29 4.31 -4.25
CA GLY A 110 7.18 2.97 -4.80
C GLY A 110 7.55 1.90 -3.78
N TRP A 111 7.94 0.75 -4.30
CA TRP A 111 8.29 -0.39 -3.47
C TRP A 111 9.72 -0.27 -2.94
N ASP A 112 9.85 -0.34 -1.62
CA ASP A 112 11.11 -0.40 -0.89
C ASP A 112 11.32 -1.84 -0.39
N TYR A 113 12.50 -2.39 -0.71
CA TYR A 113 12.86 -3.78 -0.44
C TYR A 113 14.04 -3.83 0.51
N VAL A 114 13.87 -4.51 1.64
CA VAL A 114 14.91 -4.68 2.65
C VAL A 114 15.12 -6.16 2.90
N TYR A 115 16.36 -6.60 2.69
CA TYR A 115 16.79 -7.93 3.06
C TYR A 115 17.10 -7.98 4.55
N THR A 116 16.53 -8.96 5.24
CA THR A 116 16.74 -9.19 6.67
C THR A 116 17.12 -10.65 6.90
N CYS A 117 18.12 -10.86 7.76
CA CYS A 117 18.58 -12.18 8.18
C CYS A 117 17.86 -12.71 9.42
N TYR A 118 16.98 -11.91 10.05
CA TYR A 118 16.24 -12.27 11.25
C TYR A 118 14.75 -12.44 10.95
N VAL A 119 14.19 -13.55 11.42
CA VAL A 119 12.75 -13.72 11.62
C VAL A 119 12.41 -13.00 12.92
N PRO A 120 11.55 -11.96 12.94
CA PRO A 120 11.10 -11.35 14.19
C PRO A 120 10.64 -12.45 15.17
N GLU A 121 11.17 -12.43 16.41
CA GLU A 121 10.92 -13.48 17.41
C GLU A 121 9.42 -13.68 17.72
N ASP A 122 8.60 -12.64 17.51
CA ASP A 122 7.13 -12.64 17.64
C ASP A 122 6.40 -13.64 16.72
N ILE A 123 7.11 -14.30 15.79
CA ILE A 123 6.54 -15.25 14.83
C ILE A 123 6.62 -16.70 15.36
N THR A 124 7.45 -16.99 16.37
CA THR A 124 7.54 -18.35 16.93
C THR A 124 6.35 -18.72 17.83
N THR A 125 5.56 -17.76 18.28
CA THR A 125 4.39 -17.99 19.14
C THR A 125 3.07 -18.13 18.36
N GLY A 126 3.04 -17.83 17.06
CA GLY A 126 1.84 -17.93 16.21
C GLY A 126 1.78 -19.14 15.27
N ILE A 127 2.89 -19.86 15.09
CA ILE A 127 2.92 -21.13 14.33
C ILE A 127 2.66 -22.28 15.32
N THR A 128 1.49 -22.28 15.95
CA THR A 128 0.93 -23.54 16.47
C THR A 128 0.46 -24.34 15.25
N THR A 129 1.30 -25.27 14.82
CA THR A 129 0.88 -26.40 13.99
C THR A 129 -0.06 -27.27 14.83
N ASP A 130 -1.33 -26.92 14.83
CA ASP A 130 -2.40 -27.82 15.24
C ASP A 130 -2.86 -28.57 13.98
N GLY A 131 -2.47 -29.85 13.88
CA GLY A 131 -2.99 -30.80 12.88
C GLY A 131 -1.93 -31.69 12.24
#